data_AF-A0A8T4U8Q8-F1
#
_entry.id   AF-A0A8T4U8Q8-F1
#
_cell.length_a   1.000
_cell.length_b   1.000
_cell.length_c   1.000
_cell.angle_alpha   90.00
_cell.angle_beta   90.00
_cell.angle_gamma   90.00
#
_symmetry.space_group_name_H-M   'P 1'
#
loop_
_entity.id
_entity.type
_entity.pdbx_description
1 polymer ?
#
loop_
_entity_poly.entity_id
_entity_poly.type
_entity_poly.pdbx_seq_one_letter_code
_entity_poly.pdbx_strand_id
1 'polypeptide(L)'
;MTLDNIKGISVFEAFLIAIGAVILGLGYFLITTVLKKTSYAIGWEFVQSVFLWALLVIFIVLIAIIENGKRDLLLSQTAELKGINEKLAVMNEKMSVPKLKK
;
A
#
# COMPACT_ATOMS: atom_id res chain seq x y z
N MET A 1 6.36 -23.41 -12.57
CA MET A 1 6.79 -22.64 -11.39
C MET A 1 7.90 -21.71 -11.86
N THR A 2 7.53 -20.68 -12.61
CA THR A 2 8.45 -19.80 -13.34
C THR A 2 8.81 -18.60 -12.49
N LEU A 3 10.09 -18.25 -12.55
CA LEU A 3 10.81 -17.23 -11.79
C LEU A 3 10.34 -15.80 -12.14
N ASP A 4 9.11 -15.45 -11.78
CA ASP A 4 8.63 -14.06 -11.82
C ASP A 4 8.97 -13.30 -10.52
N ASN A 5 9.93 -13.82 -9.74
CA ASN A 5 10.20 -13.39 -8.37
C ASN A 5 11.22 -12.23 -8.24
N ILE A 6 11.39 -11.43 -9.30
CA ILE A 6 12.17 -10.18 -9.26
C ILE A 6 11.44 -9.10 -10.06
N LYS A 7 10.21 -8.75 -9.67
CA LYS A 7 9.65 -7.42 -9.99
C LYS A 7 10.06 -6.49 -8.86
N GLY A 8 10.79 -5.44 -9.19
CA GLY A 8 11.37 -4.50 -8.22
C GLY A 8 10.34 -3.93 -7.25
N ILE A 9 10.82 -3.53 -6.07
CA ILE A 9 10.05 -2.84 -5.03
C ILE A 9 9.17 -1.76 -5.68
N SER A 10 7.85 -1.84 -5.45
CA SER A 10 6.92 -0.80 -5.90
C SER A 10 7.28 0.54 -5.27
N VAL A 11 7.07 1.67 -5.96
CA VAL A 11 7.29 3.02 -5.39
C VAL A 11 6.54 3.18 -4.06
N PHE A 12 5.37 2.56 -3.93
CA PHE A 12 4.60 2.54 -2.69
C PHE A 12 5.29 1.74 -1.58
N GLU A 13 5.84 0.56 -1.89
CA GLU A 13 6.58 -0.25 -0.93
C GLU A 13 7.87 0.44 -0.50
N ALA A 14 8.61 1.05 -1.43
CA ALA A 14 9.79 1.85 -1.12
C ALA A 14 9.45 3.01 -0.17
N PHE A 15 8.33 3.68 -0.42
CA PHE A 15 7.82 4.76 0.44
C PHE A 15 7.42 4.25 1.84
N LEU A 16 6.73 3.11 1.93
CA LEU A 16 6.39 2.47 3.20
C LEU A 16 7.64 2.06 4.00
N ILE A 17 8.65 1.51 3.33
CA ILE A 17 9.93 1.15 3.97
C ILE A 17 10.62 2.41 4.51
N ALA A 18 10.67 3.49 3.73
CA ALA A 18 11.25 4.76 4.15
C ALA A 18 10.52 5.36 5.36
N ILE A 19 9.18 5.41 5.31
CA ILE A 19 8.35 5.86 6.44
C ILE A 19 8.56 4.96 7.66
N GLY A 20 8.59 3.64 7.48
CA GLY A 20 8.86 2.67 8.53
C GLY A 20 10.17 2.96 9.25
N ALA A 21 11.25 3.20 8.50
CA ALA A 21 12.54 3.55 9.06
C ALA A 21 12.51 4.87 9.87
N VAL A 22 11.79 5.89 9.38
CA VAL A 22 11.62 7.16 10.10
C VAL A 22 10.85 6.96 11.41
N ILE A 23 9.78 6.16 11.40
CA ILE A 23 8.98 5.87 12.60
C ILE A 23 9.78 5.10 13.65
N LEU A 24 10.62 4.15 13.23
CA LEU A 24 11.53 3.44 14.13
C LEU A 24 12.52 4.41 14.80
N GLY A 25 13.11 5.32 14.00
CA GLY A 25 14.01 6.35 14.52
C GLY A 25 13.30 7.31 15.50
N LEU A 26 12.09 7.75 15.16
CA LEU A 26 11.28 8.60 16.02
C LEU A 26 10.88 7.89 17.33
N GLY A 27 10.52 6.61 17.25
CA GLY A 27 10.21 5.80 18.43
C GLY A 27 11.38 5.70 19.39
N TYR A 28 12.55 5.33 18.86
CA TYR A 28 13.79 5.30 19.64
C TYR A 28 14.08 6.66 20.27
N PHE A 29 13.98 7.75 19.51
CA PHE A 29 14.22 9.10 20.01
C PHE A 29 13.24 9.50 21.14
N LEU A 30 11.94 9.25 20.97
CA LEU A 30 10.91 9.52 21.98
C LEU A 30 11.17 8.74 23.26
N ILE A 31 11.34 7.43 23.15
CA ILE A 31 11.53 6.53 24.29
C ILE A 31 12.81 6.89 25.05
N THR A 32 13.93 7.12 24.34
CA THR A 32 15.20 7.48 24.97
C THR A 32 15.16 8.87 25.61
N THR A 33 14.45 9.83 25.03
CA THR A 33 14.28 11.17 25.62
C THR A 33 13.50 11.09 26.93
N VAL A 34 12.43 10.29 26.96
CA VAL A 34 11.63 10.08 28.18
C VAL A 34 12.46 9.37 29.25
N LEU A 35 13.16 8.29 28.89
CA LEU A 35 14.07 7.60 29.81
C LEU A 35 15.13 8.54 30.41
N LYS A 36 15.74 9.41 29.60
CA LYS A 36 16.73 10.37 30.11
C LYS A 36 16.10 11.37 31.08
N LYS A 37 14.90 11.87 30.79
CA LYS A 37 14.18 12.81 31.68
C LYS A 37 13.76 12.16 32.99
N THR A 38 13.40 10.88 32.97
CA THR A 38 13.00 10.13 34.17
C THR A 38 14.19 9.50 34.90
N SER A 39 15.43 9.86 34.59
CA SER A 39 16.64 9.24 35.17
C SER A 39 16.66 7.71 35.03
N TYR A 40 16.20 7.22 33.89
CA TYR A 40 16.03 5.81 33.54
C TYR A 40 15.01 5.06 34.41
N ALA A 41 14.19 5.76 35.20
CA ALA A 41 13.07 5.15 35.88
C ALA A 41 11.97 4.82 34.86
N ILE A 42 11.46 3.59 34.94
CA ILE A 42 10.30 3.13 34.17
C ILE A 42 9.04 3.67 34.87
N GLY A 43 8.69 4.91 34.53
CA GLY A 43 7.49 5.58 35.02
C GLY A 43 6.31 5.47 34.04
N TRP A 44 5.17 6.02 34.44
CA TRP A 44 3.96 6.08 33.62
C TRP A 44 4.19 6.77 32.27
N GLU A 45 5.01 7.83 32.24
CA GLU A 45 5.37 8.57 31.03
C GLU A 45 6.07 7.71 29.98
N PHE A 46 6.91 6.77 30.43
CA PHE A 46 7.58 5.81 29.55
C PHE A 46 6.54 4.87 28.92
N VAL A 47 5.67 4.29 29.75
CA VAL A 47 4.61 3.37 29.29
C VAL A 47 3.70 4.07 28.28
N GLN A 48 3.28 5.31 28.58
CA GLN A 48 2.46 6.11 27.68
C GLN A 48 3.17 6.39 26.34
N SER A 49 4.46 6.71 26.38
CA SER A 49 5.24 7.00 25.17
C SER A 49 5.43 5.77 24.28
N VAL A 50 5.71 4.61 24.87
CA VAL A 50 5.80 3.33 24.15
C VAL A 50 4.43 2.96 23.57
N PHE A 51 3.35 3.14 24.33
CA PHE A 51 1.99 2.85 23.89
C PHE A 51 1.57 3.73 22.71
N LEU A 52 1.79 5.04 22.79
CA LEU A 52 1.50 5.98 21.69
C LEU A 52 2.31 5.65 20.44
N TRP A 53 3.59 5.31 20.59
CA TRP A 53 4.43 4.89 19.47
C TRP A 53 3.92 3.60 18.82
N ALA A 54 3.57 2.59 19.62
CA ALA A 54 3.02 1.34 19.10
C ALA A 54 1.69 1.57 18.35
N LEU A 55 0.83 2.45 18.89
CA LEU A 55 -0.44 2.82 18.25
C LEU A 55 -0.21 3.51 16.90
N LEU A 56 0.79 4.38 16.81
CA LEU A 56 1.21 5.01 15.55
C LEU A 56 1.66 3.97 14.52
N VAL A 57 2.47 2.98 14.93
CA VAL A 57 2.88 1.87 14.04
C VAL A 57 1.66 1.11 13.50
N ILE A 58 0.67 0.82 14.35
CA ILE A 58 -0.56 0.13 13.93
C ILE A 58 -1.31 0.94 12.87
N PHE A 59 -1.45 2.26 13.05
CA PHE A 59 -2.13 3.10 12.05
C PHE A 59 -1.42 3.11 10.70
N ILE A 60 -0.10 3.16 10.67
CA ILE A 60 0.66 3.08 9.42
C ILE A 60 0.42 1.74 8.71
N VAL A 61 0.40 0.64 9.45
CA VAL A 61 0.08 -0.69 8.89
C VAL A 61 -1.34 -0.72 8.31
N LEU A 62 -2.32 -0.17 9.03
CA LEU A 62 -3.71 -0.11 8.54
C LEU A 62 -3.83 0.71 7.25
N ILE A 63 -3.16 1.87 7.18
CA ILE A 63 -3.12 2.70 5.97
C ILE A 63 -2.48 1.91 4.82
N ALA A 64 -1.40 1.18 5.08
CA ALA A 64 -0.73 0.36 4.08
C ALA A 64 -1.68 -0.69 3.47
N ILE A 65 -2.45 -1.38 4.32
CA ILE A 65 -3.44 -2.38 3.89
C ILE A 65 -4.54 -1.73 3.04
N ILE A 66 -5.09 -0.60 3.48
CA ILE A 66 -6.16 0.11 2.76
C ILE A 66 -5.69 0.55 1.38
N GLU A 67 -4.49 1.12 1.30
CA GLU A 67 -3.93 1.61 0.04
C GLU A 67 -3.65 0.46 -0.95
N ASN A 68 -3.18 -0.68 -0.43
CA ASN A 68 -3.01 -1.87 -1.25
C ASN A 68 -4.36 -2.38 -1.81
N GLY A 69 -5.40 -2.45 -0.96
CA GLY A 69 -6.73 -2.86 -1.40
C GLY A 69 -7.35 -1.93 -2.46
N LYS A 70 -7.09 -0.61 -2.37
CA LYS A 70 -7.52 0.35 -3.40
C LYS A 70 -6.82 0.11 -4.74
N ARG A 71 -5.52 -0.17 -4.73
CA ARG A 71 -4.76 -0.46 -5.96
C ARG A 71 -5.31 -1.69 -6.68
N ASP A 72 -5.61 -2.76 -5.94
CA ASP A 72 -6.16 -3.99 -6.51
C ASP A 72 -7.53 -3.75 -7.15
N LEU A 73 -8.39 -2.95 -6.50
CA LEU A 73 -9.71 -2.57 -7.04
C LEU A 73 -9.63 -1.71 -8.30
N LEU A 74 -8.66 -0.79 -8.38
CA LEU A 74 -8.48 0.04 -9.57
C LEU A 74 -7.97 -0.80 -10.74
N LEU A 75 -7.02 -1.69 -10.48
CA LEU A 75 -6.47 -2.59 -11.50
C LEU A 75 -7.55 -3.48 -12.10
N SER A 76 -8.43 -4.05 -11.27
CA SER A 76 -9.55 -4.88 -11.76
C SER A 76 -10.50 -4.10 -12.66
N GLN A 77 -10.88 -2.88 -12.27
CA GLN A 77 -11.76 -2.02 -13.08
C GLN A 77 -11.13 -1.64 -14.42
N THR A 78 -9.83 -1.31 -14.47
CA THR A 78 -9.14 -1.05 -15.74
C THR A 78 -9.08 -2.28 -16.64
N ALA A 79 -8.89 -3.48 -16.07
CA ALA A 79 -8.88 -4.71 -16.85
C ALA A 79 -10.26 -5.00 -17.47
N GLU A 80 -11.33 -4.79 -16.71
CA GLU A 80 -12.71 -4.93 -17.18
C GLU A 80 -13.03 -3.92 -18.29
N LEU A 81 -12.67 -2.65 -18.12
CA LEU A 81 -12.88 -1.61 -19.14
C LEU A 81 -12.14 -1.91 -20.44
N LYS A 82 -10.91 -2.42 -20.35
CA LYS A 82 -10.14 -2.83 -21.54
C LYS A 82 -10.82 -3.97 -22.28
N GLY A 83 -11.31 -4.98 -21.55
CA GLY A 83 -12.05 -6.09 -22.15
C GLY A 83 -13.38 -5.67 -22.79
N ILE A 84 -14.07 -4.67 -22.22
CA ILE A 84 -15.28 -4.08 -22.82
C ILE A 84 -14.93 -3.36 -24.12
N ASN A 85 -13.87 -2.55 -24.15
CA ASN A 85 -13.43 -1.84 -25.36
C ASN A 85 -13.02 -2.80 -26.48
N GLU A 86 -12.32 -3.89 -26.17
CA GLU A 86 -12.00 -4.93 -27.15
C GLU A 86 -13.26 -5.61 -27.69
N LYS A 87 -14.22 -5.94 -26.83
CA LYS A 87 -15.51 -6.50 -27.27
C LYS A 87 -16.28 -5.56 -28.17
N LEU A 88 -16.28 -4.25 -27.88
CA LEU A 88 -16.93 -3.24 -28.72
C LEU A 88 -16.22 -3.08 -30.06
N ALA A 89 -14.89 -3.09 -30.10
CA ALA A 89 -14.12 -3.04 -31.34
C ALA A 89 -14.42 -4.24 -32.26
N VAL A 90 -14.43 -5.46 -31.70
CA VAL A 90 -14.78 -6.68 -32.45
C VAL A 90 -16.23 -6.66 -32.93
N MET A 91 -17.16 -6.13 -32.13
CA MET A 91 -18.57 -6.03 -32.51
C MET A 91 -18.79 -5.00 -33.61
N ASN A 92 -18.09 -3.86 -33.55
CA ASN A 92 -18.11 -2.84 -34.60
C ASN A 92 -17.54 -3.39 -35.92
N GLU A 93 -16.44 -4.15 -35.86
CA GLU A 93 -15.88 -4.83 -37.02
C GLU A 93 -16.89 -5.80 -37.64
N LYS A 94 -17.56 -6.62 -36.83
CA LYS A 94 -18.62 -7.55 -37.28
C LYS A 94 -19.86 -6.85 -37.85
N MET A 95 -20.19 -5.64 -37.40
CA MET A 95 -21.30 -4.83 -37.94
C MET A 95 -20.91 -4.04 -39.19
N SER A 96 -19.61 -3.79 -39.40
CA SER A 96 -19.09 -3.09 -40.58
C SER A 96 -18.93 -3.98 -41.83
N VAL A 97 -18.98 -5.31 -41.69
CA VAL A 97 -19.06 -6.23 -42.83
C VAL A 97 -20.53 -6.34 -43.28
N PRO A 98 -20.90 -5.83 -44.47
CA PRO A 98 -22.27 -5.97 -44.97
C PRO A 98 -22.57 -7.44 -45.20
N LYS A 99 -23.75 -7.90 -44.79
CA LYS A 99 -24.35 -9.15 -45.25
C LYS A 99 -24.58 -9.06 -46.78
N LEU A 100 -23.53 -9.31 -47.56
CA LEU A 100 -23.64 -9.60 -48.99
C LEU A 100 -23.52 -11.11 -49.18
N LYS A 101 -24.62 -11.80 -48.88
CA LYS A 101 -24.96 -13.05 -49.58
C LYS A 101 -26.45 -12.99 -49.91
N LYS A 102 -26.72 -12.59 -51.16
CA LYS A 102 -27.85 -13.11 -51.94
C LYS A 102 -27.58 -14.58 -52.25
#